data_AF-A0A5K1BS09-F1
#
_entry.id   AF-A0A5K1BS09-F1
#
_cell.length_a   1.000
_cell.length_b   1.000
_cell.length_c   1.000
_cell.angle_alpha   90.00
_cell.angle_beta   90.00
_cell.angle_gamma   90.00
#
_symmetry.space_group_name_H-M   'P 1'
#
loop_
_entity.id
_entity.type
_entity.pdbx_description
1 polymer ?
#
loop_
_entity_poly.entity_id
_entity_poly.type
_entity_poly.pdbx_seq_one_letter_code
_entity_poly.pdbx_strand_id
1 'polypeptide(L)'
;MTTGCKDPHSLRSTETLDIGNGLSLVPRLCLLLSLFRTDPCVRPVDDWKIKRSILDFLRSPSSAGVALDVSESDIEVNRCKDLKKRKRDEPVASGVLRIYDLSSLKKKIAAADDGRSEEELYEKWKAALVSRMDGMELNLEGTKFRLSVEVPASDRFESVKKSWEEFYG
;
A
#
# COMPACT_ATOMS: atom_id res chain seq x y z
N MET A 1 -31.32 11.95 -15.67
CA MET A 1 -31.22 11.58 -14.24
C MET A 1 -29.97 12.25 -13.70
N THR A 2 -30.12 13.35 -12.97
CA THR A 2 -29.02 14.07 -12.33
C THR A 2 -28.54 13.26 -11.14
N THR A 3 -27.36 12.66 -11.23
CA THR A 3 -26.68 12.03 -10.09
C THR A 3 -26.33 13.13 -9.10
N GLY A 4 -26.99 13.13 -7.94
CA GLY A 4 -26.70 14.08 -6.88
C GLY A 4 -25.28 13.87 -6.36
N CYS A 5 -24.47 14.92 -6.39
CA CYS A 5 -23.16 14.93 -5.73
C CYS A 5 -23.38 14.65 -4.24
N LYS A 6 -22.87 13.52 -3.74
CA LYS A 6 -22.95 13.19 -2.32
C LYS A 6 -22.17 14.20 -1.49
N ASP A 7 -22.64 14.45 -0.27
CA ASP A 7 -21.93 15.29 0.68
C ASP A 7 -20.55 14.66 1.01
N PRO A 8 -19.44 15.40 0.89
CA PRO A 8 -18.10 14.86 1.12
C PRO A 8 -17.87 14.32 2.53
N HIS A 9 -18.58 14.85 3.53
CA HIS A 9 -18.48 14.41 4.92
C HIS A 9 -19.23 13.10 5.19
N SER A 10 -20.04 12.63 4.23
CA SER A 10 -20.75 11.34 4.30
C SER A 10 -20.03 10.20 3.58
N LEU A 11 -18.91 10.48 2.91
CA LEU A 11 -18.16 9.51 2.12
C LEU A 11 -17.31 8.61 3.02
N ARG A 12 -17.43 7.30 2.81
CA ARG A 12 -16.63 6.32 3.53
C ARG A 12 -15.26 6.15 2.90
N SER A 13 -14.27 5.74 3.69
CA SER A 13 -12.88 5.55 3.26
C SER A 13 -12.72 4.58 2.07
N THR A 14 -13.67 3.68 1.86
CA THR A 14 -13.63 2.71 0.76
C THR A 14 -14.61 3.03 -0.38
N GLU A 15 -15.37 4.13 -0.31
CA GLU A 15 -16.39 4.48 -1.30
C GLU A 15 -15.82 5.25 -2.50
N THR A 16 -16.33 4.95 -3.70
CA THR A 16 -16.00 5.69 -4.93
C THR A 16 -16.87 6.94 -5.02
N LEU A 17 -16.23 8.11 -5.20
CA LEU A 17 -16.93 9.38 -5.40
C LEU A 17 -17.08 9.67 -6.90
N ASP A 18 -18.32 9.86 -7.36
CA ASP A 18 -18.61 10.37 -8.69
C ASP A 18 -18.40 11.90 -8.72
N ILE A 19 -17.56 12.38 -9.64
CA ILE A 19 -17.26 13.82 -9.82
C ILE A 19 -18.04 14.40 -11.02
N GLY A 20 -18.87 13.59 -11.68
CA GLY A 20 -19.58 13.93 -12.90
C GLY A 20 -18.73 13.75 -14.15
N ASN A 21 -19.36 13.95 -15.32
CA ASN A 21 -18.73 13.84 -16.65
C ASN A 21 -18.02 12.49 -16.92
N GLY A 22 -18.48 11.42 -16.28
CA GLY A 22 -17.89 10.08 -16.41
C GLY A 22 -16.57 9.91 -15.64
N LEU A 23 -16.22 10.85 -14.75
CA LEU A 23 -15.05 10.76 -13.88
C LEU A 23 -15.44 10.33 -12.47
N SER A 24 -14.63 9.46 -11.89
CA SER A 24 -14.80 9.00 -10.52
C SER A 24 -13.47 8.96 -9.76
N LEU A 25 -13.50 9.31 -8.48
CA LEU A 25 -12.39 9.08 -7.55
C LEU A 25 -12.57 7.70 -6.93
N VAL A 26 -11.71 6.79 -7.34
CA VAL A 26 -11.63 5.46 -6.74
C VAL A 26 -10.67 5.53 -5.56
N PRO A 27 -11.08 5.08 -4.36
CA PRO A 27 -10.20 5.04 -3.20
C PRO A 27 -9.07 4.04 -3.45
N ARG A 28 -7.88 4.40 -2.95
CA ARG A 28 -6.69 3.57 -3.06
C ARG A 28 -5.92 3.62 -1.75
N LEU A 29 -5.23 2.53 -1.43
CA LEU A 29 -4.17 2.52 -0.43
C LEU A 29 -2.82 2.54 -1.13
N CYS A 30 -1.96 3.47 -0.74
CA CYS A 30 -0.58 3.52 -1.21
C CYS A 30 0.41 3.14 -0.13
N LEU A 31 1.39 2.34 -0.52
CA LEU A 31 2.47 1.87 0.32
C LEU A 31 3.81 2.18 -0.38
N LEU A 32 4.70 2.86 0.33
CA LEU A 32 6.09 3.04 -0.05
C LEU A 32 6.87 1.79 0.30
N LEU A 33 7.65 1.30 -0.65
CA LEU A 33 8.45 0.09 -0.52
C LEU A 33 9.93 0.46 -0.54
N SER A 34 10.70 -0.09 0.41
CA SER A 34 12.15 0.04 0.44
C SER A 34 12.79 -1.34 0.67
N LEU A 35 13.63 -1.77 -0.26
CA LEU A 35 14.32 -3.06 -0.18
C LEU A 35 15.75 -2.86 0.27
N PHE A 36 16.13 -3.51 1.36
CA PHE A 36 17.47 -3.48 1.93
C PHE A 36 18.15 -4.83 1.72
N ARG A 37 19.46 -4.81 1.53
CA ARG A 37 20.24 -6.05 1.46
C ARG A 37 20.46 -6.61 2.85
N THR A 38 20.10 -7.87 3.05
CA THR A 38 20.46 -8.60 4.27
C THR A 38 21.86 -9.19 4.15
N ASP A 39 22.24 -9.58 2.93
CA ASP A 39 23.51 -10.24 2.60
C ASP A 39 24.59 -9.29 2.02
N PRO A 40 25.89 -9.48 2.35
CA PRO A 40 27.00 -8.70 1.80
C PRO A 40 27.24 -8.89 0.28
N CYS A 41 26.57 -9.81 -0.40
CA CYS A 41 26.68 -10.01 -1.84
C CYS A 41 26.00 -8.90 -2.66
N VAL A 42 26.74 -8.27 -3.58
CA VAL A 42 26.28 -7.18 -4.45
C VAL A 42 25.73 -7.76 -5.75
N ARG A 43 24.53 -8.35 -5.71
CA ARG A 43 23.86 -8.85 -6.91
C ARG A 43 22.80 -7.86 -7.41
N PRO A 44 22.64 -7.72 -8.74
CA PRO A 44 21.52 -6.97 -9.28
C PRO A 44 20.22 -7.62 -8.83
N VAL A 45 19.24 -6.79 -8.49
CA VAL A 45 17.90 -7.26 -8.11
C VAL A 45 17.02 -7.29 -9.35
N ASP A 46 16.15 -8.29 -9.46
CA ASP A 46 15.21 -8.44 -10.57
C ASP A 46 13.84 -7.85 -10.19
N ASP A 47 13.37 -6.87 -10.98
CA ASP A 47 12.11 -6.16 -10.72
C ASP A 47 10.91 -7.09 -10.76
N TRP A 48 10.88 -8.01 -11.72
CA TRP A 48 9.79 -8.96 -11.87
C TRP A 48 9.73 -9.91 -10.68
N LYS A 49 10.87 -10.37 -10.16
CA LYS A 49 10.91 -11.21 -8.96
C LYS A 49 10.44 -10.49 -7.70
N ILE A 50 10.84 -9.22 -7.52
CA ILE A 50 10.33 -8.39 -6.42
C ILE A 50 8.81 -8.30 -6.50
N LYS A 51 8.28 -7.90 -7.66
CA LYS A 51 6.84 -7.78 -7.88
C LYS A 51 6.13 -9.10 -7.59
N ARG A 52 6.65 -10.21 -8.12
CA ARG A 52 6.09 -11.55 -7.94
C ARG A 52 6.00 -11.94 -6.47
N SER A 53 7.08 -11.78 -5.70
CA SER A 53 7.09 -12.11 -4.28
C SER A 53 6.10 -11.26 -3.46
N ILE A 54 5.96 -9.98 -3.80
CA ILE A 54 4.96 -9.10 -3.15
C ILE A 54 3.55 -9.55 -3.51
N LEU A 55 3.27 -9.84 -4.79
CA LEU A 55 1.95 -10.30 -5.24
C LEU A 55 1.56 -11.64 -4.62
N ASP A 56 2.50 -12.60 -4.55
CA ASP A 56 2.26 -13.91 -3.95
C ASP A 56 1.90 -13.76 -2.47
N PHE A 57 2.54 -12.84 -1.74
CA PHE A 57 2.15 -12.49 -0.39
C PHE A 57 0.73 -11.90 -0.33
N LEU A 58 0.43 -10.88 -1.12
CA LEU A 58 -0.86 -10.16 -1.09
C LEU A 58 -2.05 -11.03 -1.48
N ARG A 59 -1.85 -11.99 -2.39
CA ARG A 59 -2.86 -12.97 -2.78
C ARG A 59 -3.15 -13.99 -1.70
N SER A 60 -2.22 -14.21 -0.77
CA SER A 60 -2.48 -15.08 0.37
C SER A 60 -3.46 -14.42 1.34
N PRO A 61 -4.53 -15.12 1.77
CA PRO A 61 -5.41 -14.63 2.84
C PRO A 61 -4.67 -14.37 4.17
N SER A 62 -3.50 -14.96 4.36
CA SER A 62 -2.64 -14.73 5.52
C SER A 62 -1.94 -13.37 5.52
N SER A 63 -2.07 -12.55 4.47
CA SER A 63 -1.43 -11.23 4.37
C SER A 63 -2.10 -10.20 5.27
N ALA A 64 -3.41 -10.00 5.15
CA ALA A 64 -4.19 -9.07 5.96
C ALA A 64 -5.57 -9.62 6.35
N GLY A 65 -5.71 -10.95 6.30
CA GLY A 65 -6.97 -11.64 6.53
C GLY A 65 -7.99 -11.48 5.40
N VAL A 66 -7.55 -11.05 4.22
CA VAL A 66 -8.26 -11.04 2.93
C VAL A 66 -7.22 -11.27 1.83
N ALA A 67 -7.61 -11.92 0.74
CA ALA A 67 -6.81 -11.95 -0.48
C ALA A 67 -7.03 -10.65 -1.25
N LEU A 68 -5.94 -10.02 -1.69
CA LEU A 68 -5.99 -8.79 -2.48
C LEU A 68 -5.71 -9.11 -3.94
N ASP A 69 -6.54 -8.58 -4.83
CA ASP A 69 -6.29 -8.63 -6.27
C ASP A 69 -5.49 -7.39 -6.68
N VAL A 70 -4.20 -7.59 -6.89
CA VAL A 70 -3.24 -6.55 -7.25
C VAL A 70 -2.57 -6.98 -8.55
N SER A 71 -2.47 -6.07 -9.51
CA SER A 71 -1.78 -6.32 -10.77
C SER A 71 -0.29 -5.99 -10.67
N GLU A 72 0.54 -6.54 -11.58
CA GLU A 72 1.96 -6.19 -11.65
C GLU A 72 2.20 -4.71 -12.01
N SER A 73 1.22 -4.08 -12.67
CA SER A 73 1.24 -2.67 -13.04
C SER A 73 1.00 -1.73 -11.85
N ASP A 74 0.37 -2.23 -10.79
CA ASP A 74 0.11 -1.48 -9.57
C ASP A 74 1.34 -1.38 -8.65
N ILE A 75 2.39 -2.13 -8.97
CA ILE A 75 3.68 -2.11 -8.29
C ILE A 75 4.70 -1.42 -9.18
N GLU A 76 5.21 -0.30 -8.72
CA GLU A 76 6.37 0.37 -9.30
C GLU A 76 7.63 -0.01 -8.53
N VAL A 77 8.71 -0.35 -9.24
CA VAL A 77 10.01 -0.67 -8.65
C VAL A 77 11.09 0.14 -9.36
N ASN A 78 11.86 0.87 -8.57
CA ASN A 78 12.96 1.73 -8.99
C ASN A 78 14.27 1.21 -8.37
N ARG A 79 15.09 0.54 -9.17
CA ARG A 79 16.38 0.00 -8.75
C ARG A 79 17.47 1.06 -8.70
N CYS A 80 18.33 0.96 -7.70
CA CYS A 80 19.55 1.74 -7.65
C CYS A 80 20.56 1.22 -8.68
N LYS A 81 21.10 2.12 -9.50
CA LYS A 81 22.10 1.79 -10.53
C LYS A 81 23.46 1.40 -9.92
N ASP A 82 23.89 2.09 -8.87
CA ASP A 82 25.23 1.94 -8.27
C ASP A 82 25.22 1.16 -6.95
N LEU A 83 24.95 -0.15 -6.99
CA LEU A 83 24.89 -0.99 -5.77
C LEU A 83 26.20 -1.06 -4.98
N LYS A 84 27.35 -0.83 -5.62
CA LYS A 84 28.68 -0.86 -5.00
C LYS A 84 28.99 0.38 -4.13
N LYS A 85 28.31 1.50 -4.40
CA LYS A 85 28.48 2.76 -3.65
C LYS A 85 27.48 2.90 -2.51
N ARG A 86 26.51 1.98 -2.41
CA ARG A 86 25.45 1.99 -1.40
C ARG A 86 25.96 1.43 -0.08
N LYS A 87 25.61 2.10 1.01
CA LYS A 87 25.77 1.56 2.36
C LYS A 87 24.75 0.45 2.62
N ARG A 88 24.98 -0.35 3.65
CA ARG A 88 24.10 -1.47 4.01
C ARG A 88 22.71 -1.00 4.46
N ASP A 89 22.66 0.15 5.12
CA ASP A 89 21.45 0.81 5.59
C ASP A 89 20.72 1.62 4.50
N GLU A 90 21.27 1.68 3.28
CA GLU A 90 20.60 2.31 2.16
C GLU A 90 19.80 1.29 1.33
N PRO A 91 18.59 1.65 0.87
CA PRO A 91 17.79 0.77 0.05
C PRO A 91 18.46 0.56 -1.32
N VAL A 92 18.41 -0.68 -1.82
CA VAL A 92 18.90 -1.04 -3.16
C VAL A 92 17.83 -0.95 -4.23
N ALA A 93 16.57 -1.00 -3.82
CA ALA A 93 15.43 -0.68 -4.66
C ALA A 93 14.38 0.02 -3.78
N SER A 94 13.65 0.94 -4.38
CA SER A 94 12.48 1.55 -3.78
C SER A 94 11.29 1.38 -4.72
N GLY A 95 10.08 1.60 -4.23
CA GLY A 95 8.89 1.39 -5.03
C GLY A 95 7.63 1.93 -4.41
N VAL A 96 6.55 1.81 -5.15
CA VAL A 96 5.20 2.16 -4.70
C VAL A 96 4.26 1.03 -5.06
N LEU A 97 3.52 0.54 -4.07
CA LEU A 97 2.41 -0.37 -4.25
C LEU A 97 1.10 0.41 -4.09
N ARG A 98 0.21 0.27 -5.08
CA ARG A 98 -1.13 0.86 -5.06
C ARG A 98 -2.16 -0.26 -4.99
N ILE A 99 -3.09 -0.18 -4.04
CA ILE A 99 -4.17 -1.17 -3.90
C ILE A 99 -5.49 -0.45 -4.17
N TYR A 100 -6.12 -0.78 -5.29
CA TYR A 100 -7.38 -0.19 -5.73
C TYR A 100 -8.59 -1.06 -5.36
N ASP A 101 -8.47 -2.39 -5.48
CA ASP A 101 -9.57 -3.29 -5.14
C ASP A 101 -9.66 -3.50 -3.61
N LEU A 102 -10.57 -2.75 -3.01
CA LEU A 102 -10.94 -2.87 -1.60
C LEU A 102 -12.25 -3.66 -1.40
N SER A 103 -12.78 -4.32 -2.44
CA SER A 103 -14.08 -4.99 -2.37
C SER A 103 -14.11 -6.16 -1.38
N SER A 104 -13.04 -6.95 -1.32
CA SER A 104 -12.88 -8.03 -0.34
C SER A 104 -12.84 -7.50 1.10
N LEU A 105 -12.21 -6.34 1.29
CA LEU A 105 -12.18 -5.67 2.58
C LEU A 105 -13.56 -5.15 2.98
N LYS A 106 -14.28 -4.49 2.06
CA LYS A 106 -15.66 -4.03 2.30
C LYS A 106 -16.56 -5.15 2.77
N LYS A 107 -16.52 -6.31 2.09
CA LYS A 107 -17.30 -7.50 2.47
C LYS A 107 -16.96 -7.98 3.88
N LYS A 108 -15.67 -7.98 4.23
CA LYS A 108 -15.20 -8.37 5.56
C LYS A 108 -15.64 -7.38 6.64
N ILE A 109 -15.57 -6.08 6.37
CA ILE A 109 -16.03 -5.03 7.28
C ILE A 109 -17.55 -5.12 7.48
N ALA A 110 -18.32 -5.28 6.41
CA ALA A 110 -19.77 -5.45 6.48
C ALA A 110 -20.22 -6.71 7.25
N ALA A 111 -19.37 -7.75 7.29
CA ALA A 111 -19.61 -8.97 8.04
C ALA A 111 -19.11 -8.91 9.50
N ALA A 112 -18.36 -7.88 9.88
CA ALA A 112 -17.86 -7.71 11.24
C ALA A 112 -18.95 -7.11 12.13
N ASP A 113 -19.48 -7.90 13.05
CA ASP A 113 -20.41 -7.43 14.09
C ASP A 113 -19.64 -7.07 15.36
N ASP A 114 -18.73 -6.09 15.25
CA ASP A 114 -17.84 -5.70 16.37
C ASP A 114 -18.12 -4.29 16.94
N GLY A 115 -19.20 -3.66 16.47
CA GLY A 115 -19.65 -2.33 16.91
C GLY A 115 -18.75 -1.16 16.48
N ARG A 116 -17.66 -1.39 15.73
CA ARG A 116 -16.77 -0.34 15.23
C ARG A 116 -17.26 0.25 13.92
N SER A 117 -16.86 1.47 13.66
CA SER A 117 -17.09 2.12 12.35
C SER A 117 -16.30 1.45 11.22
N GLU A 118 -16.73 1.65 9.98
CA GLU A 118 -16.02 1.17 8.79
C GLU A 118 -14.61 1.76 8.72
N GLU A 119 -14.46 3.02 9.11
CA GLU A 119 -13.21 3.77 9.17
C GLU A 119 -12.21 3.16 10.16
N GLU A 120 -12.65 2.83 11.38
CA GLU A 120 -11.79 2.19 12.38
C GLU A 120 -11.33 0.79 11.92
N LEU A 121 -12.21 0.03 11.29
CA LEU A 121 -11.88 -1.28 10.75
C LEU A 121 -10.91 -1.18 9.56
N TYR A 122 -11.08 -0.17 8.71
CA TYR A 122 -10.16 0.12 7.61
C TYR A 122 -8.77 0.49 8.12
N GLU A 123 -8.67 1.42 9.08
CA GLU A 123 -7.38 1.81 9.67
C GLU A 123 -6.69 0.65 10.37
N LYS A 124 -7.45 -0.18 11.10
CA LYS A 124 -6.92 -1.40 11.74
C LYS A 124 -6.42 -2.40 10.71
N TRP A 125 -7.15 -2.60 9.61
CA TRP A 125 -6.72 -3.48 8.52
C TRP A 125 -5.45 -2.94 7.85
N LYS A 126 -5.40 -1.64 7.55
CA LYS A 126 -4.23 -0.98 6.97
C LYS A 126 -3.00 -1.15 7.84
N ALA A 127 -3.12 -0.91 9.14
CA ALA A 127 -2.04 -1.10 10.11
C ALA A 127 -1.58 -2.57 10.16
N ALA A 128 -2.51 -3.52 10.13
CA ALA A 128 -2.18 -4.96 10.12
C ALA A 128 -1.46 -5.39 8.84
N LEU A 129 -1.86 -4.87 7.67
CA LEU A 129 -1.19 -5.13 6.40
C LEU A 129 0.26 -4.61 6.44
N VAL A 130 0.43 -3.34 6.83
CA VAL A 130 1.76 -2.70 6.93
C VAL A 130 2.65 -3.47 7.90
N SER A 131 2.16 -3.79 9.10
CA SER A 131 2.93 -4.52 10.11
C SER A 131 3.35 -5.93 9.66
N ARG A 132 2.61 -6.56 8.75
CA ARG A 132 2.96 -7.90 8.24
C ARG A 132 3.90 -7.86 7.04
N MET A 133 3.88 -6.78 6.27
CA MET A 133 4.80 -6.59 5.14
C MET A 133 6.13 -5.97 5.57
N ASP A 134 6.11 -5.07 6.56
CA ASP A 134 7.31 -4.43 7.08
C ASP A 134 8.20 -5.46 7.78
N GLY A 135 9.48 -5.47 7.44
CA GLY A 135 10.45 -6.45 7.91
C GLY A 135 10.40 -7.80 7.20
N MET A 136 9.50 -8.01 6.22
CA MET A 136 9.41 -9.27 5.47
C MET A 136 10.73 -9.59 4.76
N GLU A 137 11.22 -10.82 4.91
CA GLU A 137 12.38 -11.31 4.17
C GLU A 137 11.96 -11.83 2.79
N LEU A 138 12.53 -11.24 1.74
CA LEU A 138 12.39 -11.67 0.36
C LEU A 138 13.63 -12.47 -0.05
N ASN A 139 13.46 -13.73 -0.41
CA ASN A 139 14.53 -14.56 -0.97
C ASN A 139 14.45 -14.55 -2.50
N LEU A 140 15.34 -13.78 -3.12
CA LEU A 140 15.41 -13.62 -4.57
C LEU A 140 16.72 -14.27 -5.06
N GLU A 141 16.61 -15.41 -5.74
CA GLU A 141 17.77 -16.16 -6.29
C GLU A 141 18.86 -16.51 -5.25
N GLY A 142 18.45 -16.85 -4.03
CA GLY A 142 19.38 -17.18 -2.94
C GLY A 142 19.99 -15.94 -2.26
N THR A 143 19.60 -14.73 -2.67
CA THR A 143 19.95 -13.49 -1.97
C THR A 143 18.78 -13.03 -1.12
N LYS A 144 19.06 -12.76 0.16
CA LYS A 144 18.06 -12.28 1.11
C LYS A 144 18.00 -10.75 1.11
N PHE A 145 16.78 -10.24 0.98
CA PHE A 145 16.46 -8.83 1.12
C PHE A 145 15.45 -8.66 2.24
N ARG A 146 15.51 -7.53 2.94
CA ARG A 146 14.50 -7.12 3.90
C ARG A 146 13.66 -6.03 3.26
N LEU A 147 12.35 -6.23 3.20
CA LEU A 147 11.39 -5.22 2.79
C LEU A 147 11.07 -4.31 3.98
N SER A 148 11.02 -3.01 3.75
CA SER A 148 10.37 -2.05 4.64
C SER A 148 9.21 -1.38 3.93
N VAL A 149 8.13 -1.15 4.66
CA VAL A 149 6.87 -0.63 4.13
C VAL A 149 6.38 0.53 4.97
N GLU A 150 6.05 1.63 4.30
CA GLU A 150 5.52 2.83 4.96
C GLU A 150 4.27 3.35 4.25
N VAL A 151 3.32 3.87 5.02
CA VAL A 151 2.18 4.62 4.47
C VAL A 151 2.64 6.07 4.27
N PRO A 152 2.58 6.62 3.04
CA PRO A 152 2.97 8.00 2.78
C PRO A 152 2.05 8.97 3.54
N ALA A 153 2.54 10.17 3.84
CA ALA A 153 1.76 11.18 4.55
C ALA A 153 0.46 11.55 3.82
N SER A 154 0.44 11.47 2.48
CA SER A 154 -0.76 11.67 1.66
C SER A 154 -1.91 10.72 1.98
N ASP A 155 -1.59 9.53 2.49
CA ASP A 155 -2.54 8.47 2.83
C ASP A 155 -2.85 8.44 4.34
N ARG A 156 -2.44 9.50 5.06
CA ARG A 156 -2.76 9.76 6.47
C ARG A 156 -3.57 11.04 6.56
N PHE A 157 -4.89 10.92 6.70
CA PHE A 157 -5.82 12.06 6.72
C PHE A 157 -5.38 13.16 7.70
N GLU A 158 -5.06 12.80 8.94
CA GLU A 158 -4.59 13.77 9.96
C GLU A 158 -3.31 14.50 9.56
N SER A 159 -2.38 13.82 8.88
CA SER A 159 -1.15 14.45 8.39
C SER A 159 -1.43 15.45 7.27
N VAL A 160 -2.33 15.10 6.34
CA VAL A 160 -2.76 16.00 5.27
C VAL A 160 -3.51 17.20 5.84
N LYS A 161 -4.49 16.96 6.73
CA LYS A 161 -5.27 18.01 7.38
C LYS A 161 -4.37 19.01 8.11
N LYS A 162 -3.46 18.52 8.95
CA LYS A 162 -2.48 19.37 9.65
C LYS A 162 -1.61 20.18 8.68
N SER A 163 -1.09 19.55 7.62
CA SER A 163 -0.27 20.24 6.63
C SER A 163 -1.04 21.34 5.90
N TRP A 164 -2.33 21.12 5.64
CA TRP A 164 -3.23 22.11 5.02
C TRP A 164 -3.55 23.26 5.98
N GLU A 165 -3.87 22.96 7.24
CA GLU A 165 -4.11 23.96 8.29
C GLU A 165 -2.87 24.83 8.54
N GLU A 166 -1.67 24.25 8.54
CA GLU A 166 -0.40 24.99 8.71
C GLU A 166 -0.06 25.88 7.50
N PHE A 167 -0.49 25.51 6.30
CA PHE A 167 -0.19 26.28 5.08
C PHE A 167 -1.15 27.46 4.87
N TYR A 168 -2.41 27.33 5.29
CA TYR A 168 -3.47 28.33 5.03
C TYR A 168 -4.09 28.97 6.27
N GLY A 169 -3.77 28.51 7.48
CA GLY A 169 -4.22 29.06 8.76
C GLY A 169 -3.33 30.20 9.27
#